data_AF-A0A4Y2TGN7-F1
#
_entry.id   AF-A0A4Y2TGN7-F1
#
_cell.length_a   1.000
_cell.length_b   1.000
_cell.length_c   1.000
_cell.angle_alpha   90.00
_cell.angle_beta   90.00
_cell.angle_gamma   90.00
#
_symmetry.space_group_name_H-M   'P 1'
#
loop_
_entity.id
_entity.type
_entity.pdbx_description
1 polymer ?
#
loop_
_entity_poly.entity_id
_entity_poly.type
_entity_poly.pdbx_seq_one_letter_code
_entity_poly.pdbx_strand_id
1 'polypeptide(L)'
;MFLDSDIAKKYGCAHTETLAIIAEIGKTEKNAIVSTLKKVPFSIATDGSNNGDFKLYPLVVTFHNEETQKIESSLLSASALEGDSTGVNIAKLMLNELKSNNIPLENCLALSADNAPVMIGKKVSVADILSNEIKHLVVHVT
;
A
#
# COMPACT_ATOMS: atom_id res chain seq x y z
N MET A 1 14.81 6.20 20.92
CA MET A 1 15.77 6.57 19.85
C MET A 1 16.64 7.70 20.39
N PHE A 2 17.90 7.83 19.95
CA PHE A 2 18.98 8.57 20.64
C PHE A 2 18.60 9.98 21.16
N LEU A 3 19.24 10.39 22.27
CA LEU A 3 18.96 11.64 22.98
C LEU A 3 19.37 12.90 22.19
N ASP A 4 20.39 12.81 21.34
CA ASP A 4 20.83 13.89 20.46
C ASP A 4 21.41 13.37 19.14
N SER A 5 21.58 14.28 18.18
CA SER A 5 22.07 13.96 16.84
C SER A 5 23.53 13.52 16.80
N ASP A 6 24.35 13.95 17.75
CA ASP A 6 25.78 13.63 17.77
C ASP A 6 26.03 12.21 18.32
N ILE A 7 25.16 11.72 19.21
CA ILE A 7 25.09 10.31 19.60
C ILE A 7 24.59 9.47 18.42
N ALA A 8 23.54 9.91 17.72
CA ALA A 8 23.00 9.18 16.58
C ALA A 8 24.02 9.01 15.43
N LYS A 9 24.82 10.04 15.13
CA LYS A 9 25.89 9.97 14.11
C LYS A 9 26.97 8.92 14.41
N LYS A 10 27.17 8.59 15.68
CA LYS A 10 28.16 7.58 16.11
C LYS A 10 27.60 6.16 16.07
N TYR A 11 26.29 6.00 15.87
CA TYR A 11 25.67 4.70 15.75
C TYR A 11 26.05 4.06 14.42
N GLY A 12 26.65 2.88 14.48
CA GLY A 12 26.91 2.02 13.33
C GLY A 12 26.56 0.58 13.70
N CYS A 13 25.87 -0.10 12.79
CA CYS A 13 25.58 -1.52 12.90
C CYS A 13 25.84 -2.18 11.55
N ALA A 14 26.14 -3.49 11.58
CA ALA A 14 26.37 -4.27 10.37
C ALA A 14 25.05 -4.47 9.61
N HIS A 15 25.14 -4.72 8.30
CA HIS A 15 23.99 -4.82 7.40
C HIS A 15 22.84 -5.68 7.94
N THR A 16 23.14 -6.85 8.50
CA THR A 16 22.13 -7.77 9.04
C THR A 16 21.37 -7.19 10.23
N GLU A 17 22.06 -6.47 11.11
CA GLU A 17 21.44 -5.81 12.27
C GLU A 17 20.61 -4.61 11.82
N THR A 18 21.14 -3.79 10.91
CA THR A 18 20.40 -2.66 10.32
C THR A 18 19.11 -3.14 9.68
N LEU A 19 19.17 -4.23 8.91
CA LEU A 19 18.02 -4.81 8.24
C LEU A 19 16.98 -5.31 9.25
N ALA A 20 17.41 -6.01 10.31
CA ALA A 20 16.51 -6.48 11.36
C ALA A 20 15.80 -5.33 12.08
N ILE A 21 16.52 -4.24 12.38
CA ILE A 21 15.95 -3.04 13.01
C ILE A 21 14.92 -2.38 12.09
N ILE A 22 15.27 -2.15 10.82
CA ILE A 22 14.36 -1.53 9.84
C ILE A 22 13.13 -2.41 9.62
N ALA A 23 13.30 -3.73 9.54
CA ALA A 23 12.20 -4.67 9.35
C ALA A 23 11.22 -4.63 10.53
N GLU A 24 11.72 -4.58 11.77
CA GLU A 24 10.85 -4.51 12.95
C GLU A 24 10.14 -3.15 13.03
N ILE A 25 10.83 -2.04 12.78
CA ILE A 25 10.21 -0.70 12.72
C ILE A 25 9.11 -0.68 11.64
N GLY A 26 9.43 -1.13 10.42
CA GLY A 26 8.47 -1.18 9.32
C GLY A 26 7.25 -2.05 9.64
N LYS A 27 7.44 -3.16 10.35
CA LYS A 27 6.35 -4.01 10.82
C LYS A 27 5.49 -3.31 11.87
N THR A 28 6.09 -2.61 12.83
CA THR A 28 5.35 -1.83 13.84
C THR A 28 4.49 -0.75 13.18
N GLU A 29 5.08 0.05 12.28
CA GLU A 29 4.38 1.11 11.54
C GLU A 29 3.24 0.54 10.67
N LYS A 30 3.52 -0.53 9.92
CA LYS A 30 2.51 -1.21 9.11
C LYS A 30 1.35 -1.71 9.95
N ASN A 31 1.62 -2.30 11.12
CA ASN A 31 0.57 -2.79 12.01
C ASN A 31 -0.33 -1.65 12.53
N ALA A 32 0.23 -0.47 12.81
CA ALA A 32 -0.54 0.70 13.19
C ALA A 32 -1.50 1.14 12.07
N ILE A 33 -1.00 1.21 10.82
CA ILE A 33 -1.81 1.51 9.63
C ILE A 33 -2.92 0.46 9.47
N VAL A 34 -2.58 -0.83 9.44
CA VAL A 34 -3.53 -1.94 9.32
C VAL A 34 -4.62 -1.88 10.40
N SER A 35 -4.25 -1.57 11.64
CA SER A 35 -5.20 -1.47 12.75
C SER A 35 -6.23 -0.36 12.55
N THR A 36 -5.82 0.73 11.88
CA THR A 36 -6.67 1.87 11.54
C THR A 36 -7.59 1.53 10.36
N LEU A 37 -7.05 0.99 9.27
CA LEU A 37 -7.81 0.62 8.06
C LEU A 37 -8.90 -0.43 8.31
N LYS A 38 -8.76 -1.22 9.39
CA LYS A 38 -9.81 -2.15 9.85
C LYS A 38 -11.08 -1.46 10.37
N LYS A 39 -10.98 -0.20 10.77
CA LYS A 39 -12.04 0.53 11.48
C LYS A 39 -12.59 1.71 10.69
N VAL A 40 -11.74 2.36 9.89
CA VAL A 40 -12.09 3.59 9.19
C VAL A 40 -12.13 3.39 7.68
N PRO A 41 -12.98 4.15 6.96
CA PRO A 41 -12.95 4.16 5.51
C PRO A 41 -11.66 4.78 4.96
N PHE A 42 -11.20 4.29 3.82
CA PHE A 42 -9.97 4.72 3.17
C PHE A 42 -10.08 4.68 1.64
N SER A 43 -9.19 5.41 0.96
CA SER A 43 -8.89 5.19 -0.46
C SER A 43 -7.54 4.50 -0.62
N ILE A 44 -7.40 3.72 -1.68
CA ILE A 44 -6.15 3.08 -2.07
C ILE A 44 -5.67 3.65 -3.40
N ALA A 45 -4.38 3.93 -3.49
CA ALA A 45 -3.71 4.37 -4.70
C ALA A 45 -2.58 3.40 -5.04
N THR A 46 -2.36 3.17 -6.33
CA THR A 46 -1.20 2.40 -6.79
C THR A 46 -0.70 2.92 -8.12
N ASP A 47 0.60 2.77 -8.34
CA ASP A 47 1.31 3.14 -9.55
C ASP A 47 2.28 2.01 -9.92
N GLY A 48 2.62 1.90 -11.21
CA GLY A 48 3.58 0.93 -11.70
C GLY A 48 4.99 1.50 -11.66
N SER A 49 5.83 1.03 -10.74
CA SER A 49 7.25 1.34 -10.71
C SER A 49 8.07 0.18 -11.27
N ASN A 50 8.76 0.38 -12.39
CA ASN A 50 9.58 -0.66 -13.02
C ASN A 50 11.07 -0.32 -12.93
N ASN A 51 11.88 -1.21 -12.35
CA ASN A 51 13.34 -1.10 -12.33
C ASN A 51 14.00 -2.35 -12.94
N GLY A 52 13.85 -2.51 -14.25
CA GLY A 52 14.40 -3.64 -15.01
C GLY A 52 13.68 -4.96 -14.68
N ASP A 53 14.22 -5.68 -13.71
CA ASP A 53 13.74 -7.01 -13.31
C ASP A 53 12.60 -6.96 -12.27
N PHE A 54 12.42 -5.82 -11.60
CA PHE A 54 11.42 -5.67 -10.53
C PHE A 54 10.30 -4.73 -10.94
N LYS A 55 9.08 -5.28 -10.99
CA LYS A 55 7.83 -4.54 -11.18
C LYS A 55 7.20 -4.33 -9.81
N LEU A 56 7.38 -3.15 -9.23
CA LEU A 56 6.85 -2.79 -7.93
C LEU A 56 5.49 -2.10 -8.08
N TYR A 57 4.54 -2.49 -7.25
CA TYR A 57 3.25 -1.81 -7.12
C TYR A 57 3.08 -1.31 -5.69
N PRO A 58 3.57 -0.09 -5.36
CA PRO A 58 3.27 0.53 -4.09
C PRO A 58 1.76 0.66 -3.90
N LEU A 59 1.31 0.30 -2.71
CA LEU A 59 -0.06 0.51 -2.25
C LEU A 59 -0.02 1.63 -1.22
N VAL A 60 -0.53 2.79 -1.61
CA VAL A 60 -0.66 3.95 -0.72
C VAL A 60 -2.10 4.03 -0.26
N VAL A 61 -2.32 4.10 1.04
CA VAL A 61 -3.66 4.29 1.60
C VAL A 61 -3.82 5.72 2.09
N THR A 62 -4.99 6.30 1.86
CA THR A 62 -5.34 7.61 2.38
C THR A 62 -6.59 7.50 3.25
N PHE A 63 -6.49 7.93 4.50
CA PHE A 63 -7.56 7.79 5.50
C PHE A 63 -7.57 8.99 6.45
N HIS A 64 -8.68 9.16 7.17
CA HIS A 64 -8.76 10.13 8.24
C HIS A 64 -8.19 9.54 9.53
N ASN A 65 -7.10 10.13 10.04
CA ASN A 65 -6.54 9.78 11.33
C ASN A 65 -7.28 10.54 12.44
N GLU A 66 -8.02 9.81 13.27
CA GLU A 66 -8.81 10.40 14.36
C GLU A 66 -7.95 11.02 15.47
N GLU A 67 -6.74 10.56 15.69
CA GLU A 67 -5.86 11.11 16.73
C GLU A 67 -5.30 12.47 16.31
N THR A 68 -4.90 12.61 15.05
CA THR A 68 -4.32 13.84 14.51
C THR A 68 -5.37 14.79 13.91
N GLN A 69 -6.61 14.31 13.73
CA GLN A 69 -7.72 15.00 13.05
C GLN A 69 -7.34 15.48 11.64
N LYS A 70 -6.57 14.65 10.93
CA LYS A 70 -6.03 14.97 9.59
C LYS A 70 -6.24 13.82 8.63
N ILE A 71 -6.23 14.16 7.35
CA ILE A 71 -6.08 13.17 6.28
C ILE A 71 -4.61 12.82 6.17
N GLU A 72 -4.31 11.52 6.23
CA GLU A 72 -2.96 10.99 6.15
C GLU A 72 -2.86 10.01 4.99
N SER A 73 -1.76 10.10 4.24
CA SER A 73 -1.42 9.17 3.17
C SER A 73 -0.18 8.40 3.58
N SER A 74 -0.31 7.07 3.64
CA SER A 74 0.74 6.18 4.15
C SER A 74 0.98 5.01 3.21
N LEU A 75 2.25 4.62 3.07
CA LEU A 75 2.62 3.43 2.30
C LEU A 75 2.25 2.17 3.10
N LEU A 76 1.32 1.37 2.59
CA LEU A 76 0.91 0.10 3.19
C LEU A 76 1.88 -1.03 2.84
N SER A 77 2.23 -1.12 1.55
CA SER A 77 3.19 -2.10 1.05
C SER A 77 3.79 -1.63 -0.29
N ALA A 78 4.93 -2.20 -0.63
CA ALA A 78 5.61 -2.01 -1.92
C ALA A 78 6.09 -3.37 -2.42
N SER A 79 5.13 -4.24 -2.73
CA SER A 79 5.41 -5.62 -3.12
C SER A 79 5.85 -5.68 -4.58
N ALA A 80 6.84 -6.53 -4.86
CA ALA A 80 7.21 -6.89 -6.21
C ALA A 80 6.17 -7.85 -6.80
N LEU A 81 5.76 -7.58 -8.03
CA LEU A 81 4.91 -8.45 -8.80
C LEU A 81 5.79 -9.47 -9.52
N GLU A 82 5.56 -10.75 -9.24
CA GLU A 82 6.15 -11.84 -10.01
C GLU A 82 5.40 -12.00 -11.34
N GLY A 83 6.14 -12.04 -12.45
CA GLY A 83 5.58 -12.22 -13.79
C GLY A 83 5.06 -10.94 -14.45
N ASP A 84 3.94 -11.05 -15.16
CA ASP A 84 3.42 -9.97 -16.01
C ASP A 84 2.54 -8.97 -15.26
N SER A 85 2.75 -7.69 -15.57
CA SER A 85 1.95 -6.53 -15.13
C SER A 85 0.57 -6.50 -15.78
N THR A 86 -0.23 -7.55 -15.54
CA THR A 86 -1.63 -7.62 -16.01
C THR A 86 -2.58 -7.09 -14.95
N GLY A 87 -3.76 -6.61 -15.36
CA GLY A 87 -4.76 -6.12 -14.42
C GLY A 87 -5.17 -7.18 -13.39
N VAL A 88 -5.22 -8.45 -13.80
CA VAL A 88 -5.45 -9.60 -12.90
C VAL A 88 -4.38 -9.72 -11.84
N ASN A 89 -3.11 -9.69 -12.23
CA ASN A 89 -2.01 -9.92 -11.29
C ASN A 89 -1.87 -8.76 -10.30
N ILE A 90 -2.03 -7.53 -10.78
CA ILE A 90 -1.98 -6.32 -9.94
C ILE A 90 -3.18 -6.31 -8.98
N ALA A 91 -4.41 -6.54 -9.46
CA ALA A 91 -5.59 -6.60 -8.60
C ALA A 91 -5.50 -7.72 -7.55
N LYS A 92 -4.97 -8.90 -7.93
CA LYS A 92 -4.71 -9.99 -6.98
C LYS A 92 -3.70 -9.58 -5.91
N LEU A 93 -2.60 -8.91 -6.29
CA LEU A 93 -1.61 -8.39 -5.34
C LEU A 93 -2.29 -7.46 -4.32
N MET A 94 -3.11 -6.50 -4.79
CA MET A 94 -3.86 -5.58 -3.94
C MET A 94 -4.83 -6.32 -2.99
N LEU A 95 -5.67 -7.20 -3.54
CA LEU A 95 -6.66 -7.95 -2.76
C LEU A 95 -6.00 -8.89 -1.75
N ASN A 96 -4.89 -9.52 -2.12
CA ASN A 96 -4.13 -10.39 -1.22
C ASN A 96 -3.49 -9.59 -0.08
N GLU A 97 -2.98 -8.39 -0.33
CA GLU A 97 -2.46 -7.52 0.72
C GLU A 97 -3.58 -7.17 1.72
N LEU A 98 -4.75 -6.74 1.23
CA LEU A 98 -5.89 -6.41 2.11
C LEU A 98 -6.37 -7.64 2.89
N LYS A 99 -6.58 -8.78 2.21
CA LYS A 99 -7.07 -10.03 2.81
C LYS A 99 -6.09 -10.61 3.84
N SER A 100 -4.79 -10.65 3.53
CA SER A 100 -3.76 -11.21 4.44
C SER A 100 -3.61 -10.40 5.74
N ASN A 101 -3.85 -9.09 5.68
CA ASN A 101 -3.86 -8.22 6.86
C ASN A 101 -5.23 -8.17 7.57
N ASN A 102 -6.23 -8.89 7.07
CA ASN A 102 -7.63 -8.84 7.52
C ASN A 102 -8.24 -7.43 7.45
N ILE A 103 -7.87 -6.64 6.43
CA ILE A 103 -8.50 -5.34 6.17
C ILE A 103 -9.82 -5.60 5.46
N PRO A 104 -10.97 -5.14 6.01
CA PRO A 104 -12.26 -5.33 5.38
C PRO A 104 -12.35 -4.54 4.07
N LEU A 105 -12.78 -5.21 3.00
CA LEU A 105 -12.92 -4.57 1.69
C LEU A 105 -14.02 -3.50 1.70
N GLU A 106 -14.99 -3.62 2.60
CA GLU A 106 -16.05 -2.63 2.77
C GLU A 106 -15.58 -1.25 3.25
N ASN A 107 -14.36 -1.16 3.79
CA ASN A 107 -13.76 0.11 4.18
C ASN A 107 -13.02 0.78 3.01
N CYS A 108 -12.75 0.07 1.92
CA CYS A 108 -12.06 0.62 0.75
C CYS A 108 -13.07 1.35 -0.15
N LEU A 109 -13.11 2.67 -0.06
CA LEU A 109 -14.09 3.49 -0.77
C LEU A 109 -13.68 3.85 -2.18
N ALA A 110 -12.37 3.98 -2.44
CA ALA A 110 -11.91 4.47 -3.72
C ALA A 110 -10.58 3.88 -4.16
N LEU A 111 -10.42 3.73 -5.48
CA LEU A 111 -9.18 3.40 -6.16
C LEU A 111 -8.68 4.64 -6.90
N SER A 112 -7.42 5.02 -6.71
CA SER A 112 -6.71 6.01 -7.52
C SER A 112 -5.59 5.34 -8.32
N ALA A 113 -5.58 5.50 -9.63
CA ALA A 113 -4.54 4.95 -10.50
C ALA A 113 -4.39 5.77 -11.79
N ASP A 114 -3.29 5.54 -12.51
CA ASP A 114 -3.04 6.15 -13.81
C ASP A 114 -4.10 5.73 -14.85
N ASN A 115 -4.20 6.47 -15.96
CA ASN A 115 -5.17 6.17 -17.02
C ASN A 115 -4.75 4.99 -17.92
N ALA A 116 -3.83 4.11 -17.49
CA ALA A 116 -3.41 3.00 -18.31
C ALA A 116 -4.58 2.00 -18.49
N PRO A 117 -4.73 1.37 -19.67
CA PRO A 117 -5.78 0.38 -19.90
C PRO A 117 -5.75 -0.78 -18.91
N VAL A 118 -4.56 -1.14 -18.41
CA VAL A 118 -4.38 -2.17 -17.39
C VAL A 118 -4.98 -1.76 -16.03
N MET A 119 -4.99 -0.46 -15.72
CA MET A 119 -5.50 0.07 -14.46
C MET A 119 -7.00 0.41 -14.54
N ILE A 120 -7.44 1.10 -15.58
CA ILE A 120 -8.79 1.70 -15.67
C ILE A 120 -9.66 1.11 -16.80
N GLY A 121 -9.11 0.21 -17.62
CA GLY A 121 -9.82 -0.36 -18.77
C GLY A 121 -11.13 -1.09 -18.41
N LYS A 122 -12.05 -1.21 -19.38
CA LYS A 122 -13.39 -1.80 -19.13
C LYS A 122 -13.43 -3.33 -19.05
N LYS A 123 -12.31 -4.01 -19.32
CA LYS A 123 -12.25 -5.47 -19.38
C LYS A 123 -10.96 -5.93 -18.74
N VAL A 124 -11.06 -6.59 -17.58
CA VAL A 124 -9.94 -7.27 -16.92
C VAL A 124 -8.83 -6.27 -16.50
N SER A 125 -9.22 -5.04 -16.19
CA SER A 125 -8.34 -4.06 -15.56
C SER A 125 -8.37 -4.19 -14.04
N VAL A 126 -7.46 -3.49 -13.36
CA VAL A 126 -7.46 -3.39 -11.90
C VAL A 126 -8.78 -2.82 -11.39
N ALA A 127 -9.25 -1.71 -11.97
CA ALA A 127 -10.51 -1.07 -11.60
C ALA A 127 -11.73 -1.98 -11.83
N ASP A 128 -11.79 -2.69 -12.96
CA ASP A 128 -12.87 -3.63 -13.28
C ASP A 128 -12.94 -4.76 -12.24
N ILE A 129 -11.80 -5.37 -11.94
CA ILE A 129 -11.72 -6.49 -10.98
C ILE A 129 -12.07 -6.01 -9.56
N LEU A 130 -11.49 -4.89 -9.11
CA LEU A 130 -11.78 -4.35 -7.78
C LEU A 130 -13.25 -3.92 -7.64
N SER A 131 -13.86 -3.35 -8.68
CA SER A 131 -15.27 -2.95 -8.64
C SER A 131 -16.23 -4.14 -8.53
N ASN A 132 -15.83 -5.31 -9.04
CA ASN A 132 -16.59 -6.55 -8.89
C ASN A 132 -16.53 -7.10 -7.45
N GLU A 133 -15.41 -6.92 -6.74
CA GLU A 133 -15.25 -7.31 -5.34
C GLU A 133 -15.82 -6.27 -4.37
N ILE A 134 -15.72 -4.98 -4.72
CA ILE A 134 -16.11 -3.83 -3.90
C ILE A 134 -17.18 -3.02 -4.65
N LYS A 135 -18.45 -3.33 -4.40
CA LYS A 135 -19.58 -2.77 -5.18
C LYS A 135 -19.75 -1.25 -5.07
N HIS A 136 -19.23 -0.63 -4.02
CA HIS A 136 -19.32 0.82 -3.79
C HIS A 136 -18.02 1.56 -4.13
N LEU A 137 -17.07 0.88 -4.76
CA LEU A 137 -15.78 1.46 -5.11
C LEU A 137 -15.94 2.61 -6.09
N VAL A 138 -15.36 3.76 -5.74
CA VAL A 138 -15.23 4.90 -6.63
C VAL A 138 -13.86 4.87 -7.30
N VAL A 139 -13.82 4.88 -8.62
CA VAL A 139 -12.55 4.89 -9.37
C VAL A 139 -12.21 6.32 -9.76
N HIS A 140 -11.04 6.79 -9.33
CA HIS A 140 -10.48 8.09 -9.68
C HIS A 140 -9.23 7.90 -10.54
N VAL A 141 -9.14 8.66 -11.62
CA VAL A 141 -8.00 8.62 -12.55
C VAL A 141 -7.08 9.78 -12.22
N THR A 142 -5.81 9.48 -11.97
CA THR A 142 -4.75 10.46 -11.65
C THR A 142 -3.85 10.76 -12.85
#